data_AF-A0AAV7C7L6-F1
#
_entry.id   AF-A0AAV7C7L6-F1
#
_cell.length_a   1.000
_cell.length_b   1.000
_cell.length_c   1.000
_cell.angle_alpha   90.00
_cell.angle_beta   90.00
_cell.angle_gamma   90.00
#
_symmetry.space_group_name_H-M   'P 1'
#
loop_
_entity.id
_entity.type
_entity.pdbx_description
1 polymer ?
#
loop_
_entity_poly.entity_id
_entity_poly.type
_entity_poly.pdbx_seq_one_letter_code
_entity_poly.pdbx_strand_id
1 'polypeptide(L)'
;MFELVTSEASYYKSLSLMVSHFMESERLKATIHPSEMHFIFSNVLEVLSISERFLLDLEQRFEENLVISDVCDIVFKHAENPFTVYVTYVCNQTYQERAYRRLLQERPEFREAVAHLETNPICRGLPFSSFLILPFQRITRLKLLVQNILTKVEEGSVRETSALQAHRELEKLVRACNDGVRKMSRTEQLISIEKTLEFKIKSVPIISHSRWLLKQGELQQMSGPRTSRTLRTKKLFRSVYLFLFNDLLLLCKRLPGDRYQVFDVAARGLLRVEELEDQGQSLANVFILKLLENAHEREFTYMLKATSQSEMKRWMTSLVPNRRTKFVSITARVLGK
;
A
#
# COMPACT_ATOMS: atom_id res chain seq x y z
N MET A 1 17.61 8.79 27.35
CA MET A 1 16.80 8.05 28.34
C MET A 1 15.76 8.94 28.98
N PHE A 2 16.13 10.00 29.72
CA PHE A 2 15.15 10.97 30.26
C PHE A 2 14.22 11.58 29.18
N GLU A 3 14.76 11.97 28.03
CA GLU A 3 13.94 12.43 26.88
C GLU A 3 12.93 11.36 26.41
N LEU A 4 13.30 10.07 26.46
CA LEU A 4 12.41 8.99 26.02
C LEU A 4 11.19 8.88 26.93
N VAL A 5 11.40 8.91 28.25
CA VAL A 5 10.34 8.84 29.27
C VAL A 5 9.45 10.08 29.21
N THR A 6 10.04 11.28 29.26
CA THR A 6 9.27 12.53 29.23
C THR A 6 8.50 12.74 27.93
N SER A 7 9.07 12.31 26.80
CA SER A 7 8.36 12.34 25.51
C SER A 7 7.29 11.25 25.39
N GLU A 8 7.39 10.11 26.09
CA GLU A 8 6.30 9.12 26.17
C GLU A 8 5.13 9.67 26.96
N ALA A 9 5.37 10.27 28.13
CA ALA A 9 4.31 10.89 28.93
C ALA A 9 3.57 11.98 28.13
N SER A 10 4.32 12.79 27.38
CA SER A 10 3.74 13.81 26.49
C SER A 10 2.93 13.19 25.36
N TYR A 11 3.43 12.12 24.73
CA TYR A 11 2.74 11.39 23.67
C TYR A 11 1.44 10.74 24.17
N TYR A 12 1.50 10.01 25.28
CA TYR A 12 0.33 9.39 25.92
C TYR A 12 -0.73 10.44 26.23
N LYS A 13 -0.34 11.59 26.80
CA LYS A 13 -1.27 12.70 27.08
C LYS A 13 -1.96 13.22 25.82
N SER A 14 -1.22 13.40 24.73
CA SER A 14 -1.80 13.81 23.45
C SER A 14 -2.72 12.75 22.85
N LEU A 15 -2.40 11.47 23.01
CA LEU A 15 -3.23 10.37 22.52
C LEU A 15 -4.51 10.21 23.36
N SER A 16 -4.40 10.33 24.68
CA SER A 16 -5.52 10.36 25.62
C SER A 16 -6.44 11.55 25.33
N LEU A 17 -5.88 12.72 24.99
CA LEU A 17 -6.67 13.86 24.54
C LEU A 17 -7.43 13.56 23.23
N MET A 18 -6.79 12.87 22.27
CA MET A 18 -7.47 12.46 21.04
C MET A 18 -8.70 11.60 21.31
N VAL A 19 -8.61 10.69 22.29
CA VAL A 19 -9.72 9.82 22.67
C VAL A 19 -10.78 10.59 23.47
N SER A 20 -10.40 11.16 24.61
CA SER A 20 -11.34 11.81 25.55
C SER A 20 -12.03 13.05 24.98
N HIS A 21 -11.34 13.86 24.17
CA HIS A 21 -11.89 15.12 23.67
C HIS A 21 -12.53 15.00 22.29
N PHE A 22 -11.97 14.19 21.38
CA PHE A 22 -12.52 14.04 20.04
C PHE A 22 -13.36 12.77 19.90
N MET A 23 -12.81 11.60 20.21
CA MET A 23 -13.52 10.32 20.03
C MET A 23 -14.75 10.20 20.94
N GLU A 24 -14.67 10.69 22.17
CA GLU A 24 -15.76 10.58 23.14
C GLU A 24 -16.76 11.74 23.07
N SER A 25 -16.51 12.75 22.23
CA SER A 25 -17.40 13.90 22.07
C SER A 25 -18.77 13.50 21.52
N GLU A 26 -19.82 13.71 22.32
CA GLU A 26 -21.21 13.50 21.90
C GLU A 26 -21.59 14.38 20.71
N ARG A 27 -21.07 15.61 20.65
CA ARG A 27 -21.31 16.51 19.51
C ARG A 27 -20.70 15.95 18.23
N LEU A 28 -19.51 15.35 18.29
CA LEU A 28 -18.89 14.74 17.12
C LEU A 28 -19.63 13.46 16.72
N LYS A 29 -19.92 12.57 17.69
CA LYS A 29 -20.65 11.31 17.47
C LYS A 29 -22.02 11.53 16.81
N ALA A 30 -22.73 12.59 17.19
CA ALA A 30 -24.04 12.92 16.61
C ALA A 30 -23.99 13.26 15.10
N THR A 31 -22.80 13.55 14.55
CA THR A 31 -22.64 13.98 13.15
C THR A 31 -22.16 12.87 12.20
N ILE A 32 -21.77 11.71 12.74
CA ILE A 32 -21.19 10.61 11.95
C ILE A 32 -21.68 9.22 12.36
N HIS A 33 -21.72 8.30 11.40
CA HIS A 33 -22.14 6.92 11.66
C HIS A 33 -21.02 6.17 12.41
N PRO A 34 -21.34 5.18 13.27
CA PRO A 34 -20.32 4.39 13.99
C PRO A 34 -19.26 3.75 13.08
N SER A 35 -19.60 3.36 11.85
CA SER A 35 -18.61 2.85 10.88
C SER A 35 -17.61 3.91 10.43
N GLU A 36 -18.04 5.16 10.28
CA GLU A 36 -17.18 6.29 9.94
C GLU A 36 -16.29 6.71 11.11
N MET A 37 -16.84 6.61 12.32
CA MET A 37 -16.08 6.75 13.56
C MET A 37 -14.94 5.72 13.60
N HIS A 38 -15.26 4.46 13.33
CA HIS A 38 -14.24 3.40 13.23
C HIS A 38 -13.22 3.68 12.12
N PHE A 39 -13.64 4.19 10.96
CA PHE A 39 -12.71 4.56 9.90
C PHE A 39 -11.78 5.73 10.26
N ILE A 40 -12.23 6.70 11.06
CA ILE A 40 -11.40 7.85 11.48
C ILE A 40 -10.43 7.46 12.59
N PHE A 41 -10.90 6.71 13.60
CA PHE A 41 -10.13 6.42 14.80
C PHE A 41 -9.41 5.06 14.76
N SER A 42 -9.74 4.17 13.81
CA SER A 42 -9.12 2.85 13.65
C SER A 42 -9.09 2.09 15.00
N ASN A 43 -7.98 1.44 15.34
CA ASN A 43 -7.73 0.80 16.62
C ASN A 43 -7.00 1.71 17.63
N VAL A 44 -7.29 3.03 17.66
CA VAL A 44 -6.63 3.97 18.60
C VAL A 44 -6.68 3.52 20.05
N LEU A 45 -7.79 2.92 20.50
CA LEU A 45 -7.96 2.51 21.89
C LEU A 45 -6.93 1.43 22.30
N GLU A 46 -6.59 0.52 21.37
CA GLU A 46 -5.52 -0.45 21.59
C GLU A 46 -4.16 0.25 21.66
N VAL A 47 -3.90 1.20 20.76
CA VAL A 47 -2.66 2.01 20.76
C VAL A 47 -2.51 2.77 22.08
N LEU A 48 -3.60 3.36 22.59
CA LEU A 48 -3.62 4.08 23.86
C LEU A 48 -3.29 3.15 25.03
N SER A 49 -3.93 1.97 25.09
CA SER A 49 -3.67 0.99 26.14
C SER A 49 -2.22 0.47 26.12
N ILE A 50 -1.63 0.28 24.93
CA ILE A 50 -0.22 -0.13 24.83
C ILE A 50 0.73 1.00 25.23
N SER A 51 0.45 2.25 24.82
CA SER A 51 1.23 3.42 25.25
C SER A 51 1.18 3.61 26.76
N GLU A 52 0.02 3.43 27.39
CA GLU A 52 -0.15 3.47 28.84
C GLU A 52 0.75 2.45 29.55
N ARG A 53 0.69 1.19 29.12
CA ARG A 53 1.52 0.11 29.70
C ARG A 53 3.01 0.39 29.51
N PHE A 54 3.39 0.90 28.35
CA PHE A 54 4.78 1.26 28.07
C PHE A 54 5.25 2.42 28.97
N LEU A 55 4.41 3.44 29.16
CA LEU A 55 4.70 4.55 30.08
C LEU A 55 4.86 4.06 31.52
N LEU A 56 3.95 3.20 32.01
CA LEU A 56 4.03 2.63 33.35
C LEU A 56 5.32 1.84 33.58
N ASP A 57 5.72 0.98 32.62
CA ASP A 57 6.98 0.24 32.71
C ASP A 57 8.20 1.20 32.77
N LEU A 58 8.16 2.31 32.04
CA LEU A 58 9.22 3.34 32.05
C LEU A 58 9.26 4.14 33.35
N GLU A 59 8.10 4.50 33.89
CA GLU A 59 7.96 5.23 35.16
C GLU A 59 8.42 4.36 36.33
N GLN A 60 8.05 3.08 36.35
CA GLN A 60 8.52 2.14 37.37
C GLN A 60 10.07 2.07 37.38
N ARG A 61 10.71 2.01 36.21
CA ARG A 61 12.18 2.02 36.12
C ARG A 61 12.79 3.33 36.66
N PHE A 62 12.08 4.44 36.52
CA PHE A 62 12.51 5.73 37.03
C PHE A 62 12.36 5.82 38.56
N GLU A 63 11.31 5.20 39.12
CA GLU A 63 11.09 5.14 40.58
C GLU A 63 12.09 4.21 41.29
N GLU A 64 12.51 3.12 40.63
CA GLU A 64 13.48 2.16 41.18
C GLU A 64 14.88 2.78 41.41
N ASN A 65 15.30 3.75 40.58
CA ASN A 65 16.61 4.40 40.68
C ASN A 65 16.58 5.85 40.20
N LEU A 66 17.09 6.78 41.02
CA LEU A 66 17.25 8.20 40.66
C LEU A 66 18.09 8.43 39.39
N VAL A 67 18.99 7.49 39.07
CA VAL A 67 19.76 7.46 37.82
C VAL A 67 19.25 6.30 36.98
N ILE A 68 18.63 6.62 35.83
CA ILE A 68 18.16 5.63 34.87
C ILE A 68 19.36 4.83 34.35
N SER A 69 19.44 3.55 34.71
CA SER A 69 20.51 2.65 34.29
C SER A 69 20.37 2.24 32.81
N ASP A 70 19.17 1.81 32.42
CA ASP A 70 18.79 1.47 31.05
C ASP A 70 17.26 1.58 30.88
N VAL A 71 16.81 1.80 29.65
CA VAL A 71 15.40 1.74 29.21
C VAL A 71 15.24 0.97 27.91
N CYS A 72 16.33 0.58 27.25
CA CYS A 72 16.29 -0.09 25.97
C CYS A 72 15.77 -1.53 26.07
N ASP A 73 15.95 -2.18 27.21
CA ASP A 73 15.33 -3.47 27.52
C ASP A 73 13.79 -3.39 27.50
N ILE A 74 13.22 -2.33 28.08
CA ILE A 74 11.77 -2.08 28.06
C ILE A 74 11.31 -1.79 26.63
N VAL A 75 12.02 -0.92 25.91
CA VAL A 75 11.70 -0.61 24.51
C VAL A 75 11.72 -1.88 23.65
N PHE A 76 12.72 -2.75 23.83
CA PHE A 76 12.81 -4.03 23.13
C PHE A 76 11.59 -4.92 23.41
N LYS A 77 11.25 -5.14 24.68
CA LYS A 77 10.10 -5.94 25.11
C LYS A 77 8.79 -5.47 24.46
N HIS A 78 8.60 -4.15 24.38
CA HIS A 78 7.40 -3.58 23.75
C HIS A 78 7.46 -3.58 22.22
N ALA A 79 8.63 -3.37 21.62
CA ALA A 79 8.82 -3.40 20.18
C ALA A 79 8.67 -4.80 19.57
N GLU A 80 8.99 -5.86 20.32
CA GLU A 80 8.92 -7.24 19.85
C GLU A 80 7.49 -7.69 19.54
N ASN A 81 6.50 -7.29 20.36
CA ASN A 81 5.11 -7.70 20.14
C ASN A 81 4.06 -6.63 20.49
N PRO A 82 4.03 -6.01 21.68
CA PRO A 82 3.01 -5.02 22.03
C PRO A 82 2.81 -3.90 20.99
N PHE A 83 3.89 -3.40 20.39
CA PHE A 83 3.82 -2.32 19.41
C PHE A 83 3.30 -2.75 18.02
N THR A 84 2.99 -4.02 17.79
CA THR A 84 2.37 -4.47 16.53
C THR A 84 1.01 -3.81 16.27
N VAL A 85 0.30 -3.35 17.32
CA VAL A 85 -0.96 -2.59 17.18
C VAL A 85 -0.78 -1.28 16.40
N TYR A 86 0.42 -0.69 16.44
CA TYR A 86 0.74 0.52 15.66
C TYR A 86 0.80 0.22 14.17
N VAL A 87 1.18 -1.00 13.77
CA VAL A 87 1.16 -1.40 12.35
C VAL A 87 -0.27 -1.35 11.84
N THR A 88 -1.21 -1.95 12.56
CA THR A 88 -2.65 -1.92 12.21
C THR A 88 -3.16 -0.49 12.08
N TYR A 89 -2.84 0.36 13.05
CA TYR A 89 -3.25 1.76 13.03
C TYR A 89 -2.69 2.49 11.81
N VAL A 90 -1.37 2.44 11.61
CA VAL A 90 -0.66 3.18 10.55
C VAL A 90 -1.03 2.68 9.16
N CYS A 91 -1.32 1.39 8.99
CA CYS A 91 -1.82 0.86 7.72
C CYS A 91 -3.13 1.55 7.29
N ASN A 92 -3.99 1.87 8.26
CA ASN A 92 -5.28 2.52 8.02
C ASN A 92 -5.17 4.04 7.86
N GLN A 93 -4.01 4.67 8.11
CA GLN A 93 -3.83 6.13 8.12
C GLN A 93 -4.35 6.83 6.86
N THR A 94 -4.08 6.28 5.68
CA THR A 94 -4.55 6.86 4.42
C THR A 94 -6.07 6.83 4.30
N TYR A 95 -6.72 5.79 4.84
CA TYR A 95 -8.19 5.71 4.87
C TYR A 95 -8.77 6.65 5.92
N GLN A 96 -8.15 6.74 7.10
CA GLN A 96 -8.52 7.71 8.14
C GLN A 96 -8.51 9.14 7.58
N GLU A 97 -7.41 9.52 6.91
CA GLU A 97 -7.25 10.85 6.32
C GLU A 97 -8.27 11.12 5.20
N ARG A 98 -8.53 10.13 4.33
CA ARG A 98 -9.52 10.27 3.26
C ARG A 98 -10.94 10.37 3.81
N ALA A 99 -11.30 9.54 4.79
CA ALA A 99 -12.60 9.58 5.44
C ALA A 99 -12.81 10.93 6.14
N TYR A 100 -11.82 11.39 6.89
CA TYR A 100 -11.85 12.69 7.56
C TYR A 100 -12.03 13.85 6.57
N ARG A 101 -11.22 13.90 5.49
CA ARG A 101 -11.37 14.94 4.44
C ARG A 101 -12.73 14.90 3.78
N ARG A 102 -13.23 13.71 3.44
CA ARG A 102 -14.54 13.53 2.84
C ARG A 102 -15.65 14.05 3.76
N LEU A 103 -15.61 13.69 5.03
CA LEU A 103 -16.60 14.14 6.02
C LEU A 103 -16.56 15.65 6.23
N LEU A 104 -15.37 16.26 6.30
CA LEU A 104 -15.25 17.71 6.34
C LEU A 104 -15.90 18.38 5.13
N GLN A 105 -15.80 17.80 3.93
CA GLN A 105 -16.35 18.35 2.69
C GLN A 105 -17.87 18.14 2.60
N GLU A 106 -18.35 16.93 2.87
CA GLU A 106 -19.74 16.51 2.66
C GLU A 106 -20.68 16.87 3.82
N ARG A 107 -20.17 17.07 5.05
CA ARG A 107 -20.99 17.28 6.25
C ARG A 107 -20.65 18.57 6.99
N PRO A 108 -21.44 19.66 6.80
CA PRO A 108 -21.26 20.92 7.51
C PRO A 108 -21.28 20.76 9.04
N GLU A 109 -22.16 19.91 9.58
CA GLU A 109 -22.33 19.70 11.02
C GLU A 109 -21.08 19.04 11.63
N PHE A 110 -20.48 18.08 10.93
CA PHE A 110 -19.21 17.47 11.33
C PHE A 110 -18.08 18.50 11.31
N ARG A 111 -17.99 19.30 10.24
CA ARG A 111 -16.99 20.37 10.11
C ARG A 111 -17.09 21.36 11.26
N GLU A 112 -18.30 21.80 11.60
CA GLU A 112 -18.53 22.73 12.70
C GLU A 112 -18.20 22.10 14.06
N ALA A 113 -18.59 20.84 14.28
CA ALA A 113 -18.26 20.11 15.51
C ALA A 113 -16.73 19.99 15.71
N VAL A 114 -16.00 19.62 14.66
CA VAL A 114 -14.52 19.54 14.70
C VAL A 114 -13.92 20.92 14.97
N ALA A 115 -14.33 21.95 14.23
CA ALA A 115 -13.83 23.31 14.43
C ALA A 115 -14.08 23.80 15.86
N HIS A 116 -15.25 23.53 16.42
CA HIS A 116 -15.56 23.86 17.81
C HIS A 116 -14.63 23.13 18.79
N LEU A 117 -14.41 21.82 18.62
CA LEU A 117 -13.49 21.06 19.47
C LEU A 117 -12.04 21.57 19.39
N GLU A 118 -11.59 21.97 18.21
CA GLU A 118 -10.23 22.50 17.98
C GLU A 118 -9.99 23.85 18.69
N THR A 119 -11.04 24.64 18.95
CA THR A 119 -10.91 25.91 19.72
C THR A 119 -10.61 25.73 21.20
N ASN A 120 -10.81 24.53 21.74
CA ASN A 120 -10.57 24.30 23.17
C ASN A 120 -9.06 24.45 23.50
N PRO A 121 -8.69 25.25 24.52
CA PRO A 121 -7.28 25.46 24.89
C PRO A 121 -6.49 24.17 25.17
N ILE A 122 -7.15 23.07 25.57
CA ILE A 122 -6.49 21.78 25.78
C ILE A 122 -5.83 21.23 24.51
N CYS A 123 -6.33 21.61 23.33
CA CYS A 123 -5.78 21.27 22.01
C CYS A 123 -4.50 22.06 21.69
N ARG A 124 -4.19 23.14 22.43
CA ARG A 124 -3.01 23.99 22.24
C ARG A 124 -2.86 24.52 20.81
N GLY A 125 -3.98 24.81 20.15
CA GLY A 125 -4.02 25.30 18.76
C GLY A 125 -3.69 24.24 17.70
N LEU A 126 -3.59 22.97 18.08
CA LEU A 126 -3.36 21.87 17.15
C LEU A 126 -4.69 21.40 16.51
N PRO A 127 -4.74 21.21 15.19
CA PRO A 127 -5.92 20.67 14.53
C PRO A 127 -6.08 19.17 14.83
N PHE A 128 -7.30 18.64 14.76
CA PHE A 128 -7.62 17.23 15.01
C PHE A 128 -6.77 16.29 14.14
N SER A 129 -6.53 16.65 12.87
CA SER A 129 -5.67 15.88 11.96
C SER A 129 -4.23 15.68 12.46
N SER A 130 -3.70 16.59 13.28
CA SER A 130 -2.36 16.46 13.85
C SER A 130 -2.29 15.40 14.95
N PHE A 131 -3.40 15.10 15.62
CA PHE A 131 -3.48 14.02 16.58
C PHE A 131 -3.53 12.65 15.89
N LEU A 132 -4.23 12.56 14.75
CA LEU A 132 -4.38 11.32 14.00
C LEU A 132 -3.05 10.73 13.53
N ILE A 133 -2.02 11.55 13.29
CA ILE A 133 -0.71 11.10 12.79
C ILE A 133 0.28 10.71 13.91
N LEU A 134 -0.07 10.97 15.17
CA LEU A 134 0.83 10.76 16.32
C LEU A 134 1.38 9.33 16.43
N PRO A 135 0.60 8.24 16.22
CA PRO A 135 1.13 6.88 16.35
C PRO A 135 2.28 6.57 15.38
N PHE A 136 2.21 7.05 14.13
CA PHE A 136 3.31 6.89 13.18
C PHE A 136 4.56 7.68 13.59
N GLN A 137 4.34 8.93 14.01
CA GLN A 137 5.41 9.81 14.49
C GLN A 137 6.10 9.22 15.72
N ARG A 138 5.35 8.56 16.62
CA ARG A 138 5.92 7.99 17.84
C ARG A 138 6.86 6.84 17.55
N ILE A 139 6.44 5.86 16.74
CA ILE A 139 7.28 4.70 16.40
C ILE A 139 8.56 5.13 15.67
N THR A 140 8.46 6.10 14.76
CA THR A 140 9.66 6.65 14.08
C THR A 140 10.57 7.42 15.04
N ARG A 141 10.01 8.19 15.98
CA ARG A 141 10.79 8.91 17.00
C ARG A 141 11.46 7.99 18.01
N LEU A 142 10.79 6.93 18.46
CA LEU A 142 11.40 5.92 19.34
C LEU A 142 12.66 5.30 18.72
N LYS A 143 12.63 4.98 17.42
CA LYS A 143 13.81 4.50 16.69
C LYS A 143 14.98 5.49 16.78
N LEU A 144 14.72 6.77 16.54
CA LEU A 144 15.74 7.82 16.60
C LEU A 144 16.27 8.03 18.02
N LEU A 145 15.40 7.95 19.03
CA LEU A 145 15.80 8.06 20.43
C LEU A 145 16.72 6.91 20.85
N VAL A 146 16.40 5.67 20.46
CA VAL A 146 17.27 4.51 20.73
C VAL A 146 18.59 4.63 19.95
N GLN A 147 18.54 5.10 18.69
CA GLN A 147 19.76 5.36 17.92
C GLN A 147 20.66 6.40 18.61
N ASN A 148 20.09 7.45 19.19
CA ASN A 148 20.84 8.45 19.96
C ASN A 148 21.37 7.91 21.31
N ILE A 149 20.75 6.87 21.87
CA ILE A 149 21.28 6.17 23.04
C ILE A 149 22.48 5.31 22.60
N LEU A 150 22.37 4.59 21.47
CA LEU A 150 23.44 3.77 20.90
C LEU A 150 24.74 4.54 20.65
N THR A 151 24.66 5.81 20.25
CA THR A 151 25.87 6.63 20.03
C THR A 151 26.59 7.06 21.31
N LYS A 152 26.00 6.78 22.49
CA LYS A 152 26.50 7.24 23.80
C LYS A 152 26.78 6.12 24.79
N VAL A 153 26.49 4.87 24.44
CA VAL A 153 26.78 3.70 25.28
C VAL A 153 28.21 3.23 25.05
N GLU A 154 28.80 2.62 26.08
CA GLU A 154 30.13 2.03 26.01
C GLU A 154 30.10 0.74 25.16
N GLU A 155 31.10 0.59 24.29
CA GLU A 155 31.24 -0.57 23.40
C GLU A 155 31.48 -1.85 24.21
N GLY A 156 30.80 -2.93 23.84
CA GLY A 156 30.82 -4.22 24.53
C GLY A 156 29.96 -4.28 25.80
N SER A 157 29.25 -3.20 26.15
CA SER A 157 28.41 -3.17 27.36
C SER A 157 27.07 -3.90 27.17
N VAL A 158 26.45 -4.31 28.28
CA VAL A 158 25.08 -4.87 28.28
C VAL A 158 24.07 -3.86 27.70
N ARG A 159 24.29 -2.57 27.94
CA ARG A 159 23.46 -1.47 27.43
C ARG A 159 23.56 -1.29 25.92
N GLU A 160 24.72 -1.55 25.34
CA GLU A 160 24.86 -1.58 23.89
C GLU A 160 24.04 -2.73 23.30
N THR A 161 24.10 -3.91 23.91
CA THR A 161 23.35 -5.08 23.45
C THR A 161 21.83 -4.83 23.50
N SER A 162 21.31 -4.32 24.62
CA SER A 162 19.87 -4.01 24.76
C SER A 162 19.41 -2.95 23.77
N ALA A 163 20.21 -1.89 23.57
CA ALA A 163 19.91 -0.83 22.63
C ALA A 163 19.95 -1.30 21.16
N LEU A 164 20.87 -2.20 20.81
CA LEU A 164 20.94 -2.80 19.47
C LEU A 164 19.72 -3.67 19.18
N GLN A 165 19.28 -4.47 20.16
CA GLN A 165 18.06 -5.29 20.05
C GLN A 165 16.82 -4.40 19.88
N ALA A 166 16.64 -3.40 20.74
CA ALA A 166 15.54 -2.45 20.66
C ALA A 166 15.51 -1.72 19.30
N HIS A 167 16.65 -1.23 18.83
CA HIS A 167 16.75 -0.55 17.54
C HIS A 167 16.37 -1.47 16.37
N ARG A 168 16.82 -2.73 16.38
CA ARG A 168 16.48 -3.71 15.34
C ARG A 168 14.98 -4.00 15.29
N GLU A 169 14.33 -4.18 16.43
CA GLU A 169 12.88 -4.43 16.46
C GLU A 169 12.07 -3.19 16.05
N LEU A 170 12.43 -2.00 16.52
CA LEU A 170 11.81 -0.75 16.06
C LEU A 170 12.00 -0.54 14.55
N GLU A 171 13.15 -0.91 13.99
CA GLU A 171 13.38 -0.83 12.56
C GLU A 171 12.49 -1.82 11.78
N LYS A 172 12.33 -3.06 12.25
CA LYS A 172 11.38 -4.02 11.68
C LYS A 172 9.95 -3.49 11.74
N LEU A 173 9.56 -2.88 12.86
CA LEU A 173 8.23 -2.31 13.06
C LEU A 173 7.96 -1.15 12.08
N VAL A 174 8.89 -0.20 11.95
CA VAL A 174 8.79 0.90 10.97
C VAL A 174 8.69 0.36 9.54
N ARG A 175 9.46 -0.68 9.20
CA ARG A 175 9.37 -1.35 7.90
C ARG A 175 7.98 -1.99 7.71
N ALA A 176 7.47 -2.69 8.71
CA ALA A 176 6.15 -3.32 8.67
C ALA A 176 5.02 -2.28 8.44
N CYS A 177 5.05 -1.13 9.12
CA CYS A 177 4.12 -0.03 8.88
C CYS A 177 4.15 0.43 7.41
N ASN A 178 5.34 0.72 6.89
CA ASN A 178 5.51 1.19 5.50
C ASN A 178 5.05 0.15 4.46
N ASP A 179 5.38 -1.12 4.69
CA ASP A 179 4.97 -2.21 3.82
C ASP A 179 3.47 -2.45 3.86
N GLY A 180 2.85 -2.33 5.04
CA GLY A 180 1.41 -2.42 5.21
C GLY A 180 0.65 -1.32 4.45
N VAL A 181 1.09 -0.05 4.57
CA VAL A 181 0.53 1.07 3.78
C VAL A 181 0.66 0.80 2.28
N ARG A 182 1.84 0.36 1.82
CA ARG A 182 2.07 -0.01 0.41
C ARG A 182 1.15 -1.14 -0.04
N LYS A 183 0.95 -2.16 0.79
CA LYS A 183 0.10 -3.32 0.50
C LYS A 183 -1.36 -2.91 0.38
N MET A 184 -1.86 -2.07 1.29
CA MET A 184 -3.24 -1.59 1.21
C MET A 184 -3.48 -0.74 -0.05
N SER A 185 -2.57 0.18 -0.38
CA SER A 185 -2.66 0.98 -1.62
C SER A 185 -2.70 0.09 -2.88
N ARG A 186 -1.90 -0.97 -2.91
CA ARG A 186 -1.93 -1.97 -4.00
C ARG A 186 -3.27 -2.70 -4.06
N THR A 187 -3.78 -3.18 -2.93
CA THR A 187 -5.08 -3.85 -2.86
C THR A 187 -6.21 -2.94 -3.34
N GLU A 188 -6.22 -1.69 -2.93
CA GLU A 188 -7.18 -0.69 -3.40
C GLU A 188 -7.11 -0.50 -4.92
N GLN A 189 -5.90 -0.39 -5.47
CA GLN A 189 -5.71 -0.31 -6.92
C GLN A 189 -6.26 -1.55 -7.64
N LEU A 190 -6.05 -2.75 -7.10
CA LEU A 190 -6.61 -3.99 -7.66
C LEU A 190 -8.14 -3.99 -7.64
N ILE A 191 -8.75 -3.57 -6.52
CA ILE A 191 -10.22 -3.47 -6.39
C ILE A 191 -10.77 -2.47 -7.42
N SER A 192 -10.11 -1.31 -7.57
CA SER A 192 -10.51 -0.30 -8.55
C SER A 192 -10.44 -0.85 -9.98
N ILE A 193 -9.40 -1.60 -10.31
CA ILE A 193 -9.27 -2.23 -11.63
C ILE A 193 -10.35 -3.28 -11.82
N GLU A 194 -10.52 -4.21 -10.87
CA GLU A 194 -11.51 -5.30 -10.96
C GLU A 194 -12.93 -4.78 -11.24
N LYS A 195 -13.35 -3.69 -10.59
CA LYS A 195 -14.65 -3.03 -10.83
C LYS A 195 -14.86 -2.56 -12.27
N THR A 196 -13.79 -2.34 -13.03
CA THR A 196 -13.84 -1.91 -14.43
C THR A 196 -13.76 -3.06 -15.43
N LEU A 197 -13.47 -4.29 -14.99
CA LEU A 197 -13.24 -5.43 -15.87
C LEU A 197 -14.52 -6.23 -16.14
N GLU A 198 -14.71 -6.62 -17.39
CA GLU A 198 -15.73 -7.57 -17.84
C GLU A 198 -15.06 -8.75 -18.56
N PHE A 199 -15.24 -9.99 -18.08
CA PHE A 199 -14.60 -11.17 -18.67
C PHE A 199 -15.47 -11.81 -19.76
N LYS A 200 -14.95 -11.91 -20.99
CA LYS A 200 -15.51 -12.77 -22.06
C LYS A 200 -14.96 -14.20 -22.07
N ILE A 201 -13.88 -14.40 -21.33
CA ILE A 201 -13.21 -15.68 -21.11
C ILE A 201 -13.53 -16.18 -19.70
N LYS A 202 -13.01 -17.34 -19.32
CA LYS A 202 -13.05 -17.80 -17.92
C LYS A 202 -12.48 -16.72 -17.01
N SER A 203 -13.26 -16.30 -16.01
CA SER A 203 -12.85 -15.28 -15.05
C SER A 203 -11.62 -15.74 -14.27
N VAL A 204 -10.75 -14.78 -13.96
CA VAL A 204 -9.50 -14.99 -13.23
C VAL A 204 -9.53 -14.03 -12.03
N PRO A 205 -9.25 -14.51 -10.80
CA PRO A 205 -9.30 -13.65 -9.62
C PRO A 205 -8.28 -12.52 -9.78
N ILE A 206 -8.68 -11.27 -9.60
CA ILE A 206 -7.80 -10.10 -9.74
C ILE A 206 -7.18 -9.73 -8.40
N ILE A 207 -7.98 -9.70 -7.33
CA ILE A 207 -7.50 -9.43 -5.98
C ILE A 207 -6.63 -10.59 -5.49
N SER A 208 -5.39 -10.30 -5.12
CA SER A 208 -4.46 -11.28 -4.53
C SER A 208 -3.43 -10.57 -3.65
N HIS A 209 -3.07 -11.20 -2.52
CA HIS A 209 -2.10 -10.67 -1.55
C HIS A 209 -0.70 -10.40 -2.12
N SER A 210 -0.34 -11.09 -3.20
CA SER A 210 0.98 -11.00 -3.84
C SER A 210 0.94 -10.35 -5.22
N ARG A 211 -0.21 -9.79 -5.63
CA ARG A 211 -0.37 -9.13 -6.93
C ARG A 211 -0.27 -7.62 -6.80
N TRP A 212 0.36 -6.97 -7.78
CA TRP A 212 0.32 -5.53 -7.96
C TRP A 212 0.45 -5.16 -9.44
N LEU A 213 -0.15 -4.02 -9.83
CA LEU A 213 -0.04 -3.50 -11.19
C LEU A 213 1.39 -3.00 -11.42
N LEU A 214 2.00 -3.42 -12.52
CA LEU A 214 3.30 -2.92 -12.98
C LEU A 214 3.15 -1.85 -14.05
N LYS A 215 2.24 -2.06 -15.00
CA LYS A 215 2.00 -1.13 -16.10
C LYS A 215 0.60 -1.33 -16.67
N GLN A 216 -0.01 -0.24 -17.13
CA GLN A 216 -1.22 -0.29 -17.93
C GLN A 216 -1.14 0.71 -19.09
N GLY A 217 -1.92 0.49 -20.14
CA GLY A 217 -2.04 1.43 -21.24
C GLY A 217 -2.54 0.81 -22.54
N GLU A 218 -2.78 1.69 -23.50
CA GLU A 218 -3.31 1.36 -24.82
C GLU A 218 -2.19 1.13 -25.83
N LEU A 219 -2.34 0.09 -26.65
CA LEU A 219 -1.50 -0.23 -27.80
C LEU A 219 -2.40 -0.53 -29.01
N GLN A 220 -1.82 -0.62 -30.20
CA GLN A 220 -2.53 -1.05 -31.39
C GLN A 220 -2.15 -2.48 -31.76
N GLN A 221 -3.11 -3.40 -31.71
CA GLN A 221 -2.97 -4.75 -32.24
C GLN A 221 -3.11 -4.74 -33.76
N MET A 222 -2.09 -5.26 -34.44
CA MET A 222 -2.15 -5.53 -35.88
C MET A 222 -2.90 -6.84 -36.12
N SER A 223 -3.90 -6.80 -37.01
CA SER A 223 -4.44 -8.03 -37.56
C SER A 223 -3.42 -8.58 -38.56
N GLY A 224 -2.92 -9.80 -38.36
CA GLY A 224 -2.04 -10.44 -39.33
C GLY A 224 -2.70 -10.53 -40.72
N PRO A 225 -1.92 -10.73 -41.80
CA PRO A 225 -2.45 -10.87 -43.15
C PRO A 225 -3.34 -12.12 -43.20
N ARG A 226 -4.66 -11.95 -43.00
CA ARG A 226 -5.62 -13.02 -43.27
C ARG A 226 -5.90 -13.00 -44.76
N THR A 227 -5.60 -14.11 -45.41
CA THR A 227 -6.04 -14.46 -46.76
C THR A 227 -7.58 -14.55 -46.78
N SER A 228 -8.28 -13.42 -46.80
CA SER A 228 -9.73 -13.38 -46.96
C SER A 228 -10.06 -12.48 -48.14
N ARG A 229 -10.39 -13.11 -49.28
CA ARG A 229 -10.86 -12.48 -50.53
C ARG A 229 -12.27 -11.88 -50.40
N THR A 230 -12.57 -11.21 -49.28
CA THR A 230 -13.86 -10.56 -49.06
C THR A 230 -13.64 -9.12 -48.63
N LEU A 231 -13.93 -8.21 -49.57
CA LEU A 231 -13.92 -6.75 -49.39
C LEU A 231 -14.91 -6.32 -48.31
N ARG A 232 -14.48 -6.36 -47.05
CA ARG A 232 -14.78 -5.32 -46.06
C ARG A 232 -13.48 -5.05 -45.34
N THR A 233 -12.91 -3.88 -45.57
CA THR A 233 -11.70 -3.33 -44.94
C THR A 233 -11.84 -3.38 -43.42
N LYS A 234 -11.50 -4.51 -42.80
CA LYS A 234 -11.29 -4.59 -41.36
C LYS A 234 -10.08 -3.69 -41.08
N LYS A 235 -10.25 -2.71 -40.19
CA LYS A 235 -9.16 -1.84 -39.73
C LYS A 235 -7.92 -2.71 -39.44
N LEU A 236 -6.81 -2.41 -40.12
CA LEU A 236 -5.54 -3.12 -40.00
C LEU A 236 -5.06 -3.14 -38.53
N PHE A 237 -5.36 -2.06 -37.81
CA PHE A 237 -5.06 -1.87 -36.40
C PHE A 237 -6.34 -1.84 -35.57
N ARG A 238 -6.30 -2.49 -34.41
CA ARG A 238 -7.35 -2.47 -33.39
C ARG A 238 -6.74 -2.02 -32.07
N SER A 239 -7.41 -1.11 -31.38
CA SER A 239 -7.01 -0.73 -30.02
C SER A 239 -7.09 -1.95 -29.10
N VAL A 240 -6.03 -2.15 -28.32
CA VAL A 240 -5.95 -3.14 -27.24
C VAL A 240 -5.38 -2.44 -26.02
N TYR A 241 -6.00 -2.68 -24.86
CA TYR A 241 -5.55 -2.13 -23.58
C TYR A 241 -4.96 -3.25 -22.74
N LEU A 242 -3.78 -3.05 -22.18
CA LEU A 242 -3.07 -4.04 -21.39
C LEU A 242 -3.12 -3.65 -19.91
N PHE A 243 -3.46 -4.60 -19.05
CA PHE A 243 -3.14 -4.53 -17.61
C PHE A 243 -2.06 -5.56 -17.31
N LEU A 244 -0.85 -5.08 -17.03
CA LEU A 244 0.28 -5.92 -16.70
C LEU A 244 0.54 -5.87 -15.20
N PHE A 245 0.30 -7.01 -14.55
CA PHE A 245 0.64 -7.26 -13.16
C PHE A 245 2.01 -7.94 -13.05
N ASN A 246 2.50 -8.07 -11.83
CA ASN A 246 3.74 -8.78 -11.51
C ASN A 246 3.70 -10.29 -11.78
N ASP A 247 2.51 -10.87 -11.96
CA ASP A 247 2.33 -12.30 -12.21
C ASP A 247 1.35 -12.63 -13.36
N LEU A 248 0.60 -11.64 -13.86
CA LEU A 248 -0.50 -11.81 -14.79
C LEU A 248 -0.50 -10.69 -15.84
N LEU A 249 -0.89 -11.00 -17.07
CA LEU A 249 -1.20 -10.01 -18.11
C LEU A 249 -2.64 -10.19 -18.56
N LEU A 250 -3.42 -9.11 -18.58
CA LEU A 250 -4.75 -9.06 -19.20
C LEU A 250 -4.69 -8.27 -20.50
N LEU A 251 -5.30 -8.81 -21.55
CA LEU A 251 -5.56 -8.11 -22.80
C LEU A 251 -7.04 -7.76 -22.88
N CYS A 252 -7.32 -6.47 -23.03
CA CYS A 252 -8.65 -5.91 -22.95
C CYS A 252 -9.02 -5.09 -24.18
N LYS A 253 -10.30 -5.08 -24.51
CA LYS A 253 -10.90 -4.05 -25.38
C LYS A 253 -11.51 -2.97 -24.50
N ARG A 254 -11.13 -1.71 -24.70
CA ARG A 254 -11.75 -0.58 -24.01
C ARG A 254 -13.20 -0.41 -24.46
N LEU A 255 -14.09 -0.24 -23.49
CA LEU A 255 -15.52 0.04 -23.66
C LEU A 255 -15.83 1.47 -23.20
N PRO A 256 -17.00 2.03 -23.57
CA PRO A 256 -17.46 3.30 -23.02
C PRO A 256 -17.60 3.26 -21.49
N GLY A 257 -17.34 4.38 -20.83
CA GLY A 257 -17.47 4.53 -19.37
C GLY A 257 -16.33 3.92 -18.56
N ASP A 258 -15.10 3.94 -19.11
CA ASP A 258 -13.88 3.39 -18.46
C ASP A 258 -13.99 1.92 -18.06
N ARG A 259 -14.72 1.14 -18.87
CA ARG A 259 -14.83 -0.32 -18.71
C ARG A 259 -13.92 -1.04 -19.70
N TYR A 260 -13.50 -2.23 -19.33
CA TYR A 260 -12.51 -3.01 -20.09
C TYR A 260 -12.98 -4.45 -20.23
N GLN A 261 -13.21 -4.87 -21.47
CA GLN A 261 -13.60 -6.24 -21.76
C GLN A 261 -12.36 -7.11 -21.96
N VAL A 262 -12.09 -7.99 -21.00
CA VAL A 262 -10.98 -8.95 -21.04
C VAL A 262 -11.31 -10.04 -22.06
N PHE A 263 -10.44 -10.18 -23.07
CA PHE A 263 -10.60 -11.20 -24.11
C PHE A 263 -9.45 -12.22 -24.15
N ASP A 264 -8.32 -11.94 -23.48
CA ASP A 264 -7.24 -12.91 -23.32
C ASP A 264 -6.45 -12.64 -22.03
N VAL A 265 -5.78 -13.66 -21.51
CA VAL A 265 -4.96 -13.61 -20.29
C VAL A 265 -3.78 -14.56 -20.41
N ALA A 266 -2.65 -14.20 -19.79
CA ALA A 266 -1.51 -15.10 -19.66
C ALA A 266 -0.75 -14.86 -18.35
N ALA A 267 -0.14 -15.92 -17.81
CA ALA A 267 0.82 -15.78 -16.72
C ALA A 267 2.02 -14.98 -17.21
N ARG A 268 2.52 -14.07 -16.38
CA ARG A 268 3.69 -13.26 -16.74
C ARG A 268 4.92 -14.11 -17.07
N GLY A 269 5.09 -15.26 -16.41
CA GLY A 269 6.19 -16.21 -16.69
C GLY A 269 6.16 -16.81 -18.10
N LEU A 270 4.99 -16.78 -18.75
CA LEU A 270 4.71 -17.40 -20.05
C LEU A 270 4.64 -16.39 -21.19
N LEU A 271 5.22 -15.20 -21.01
CA LEU A 271 5.34 -14.17 -22.04
C LEU A 271 6.70 -14.27 -22.73
N ARG A 272 6.74 -14.06 -24.04
CA ARG A 272 7.96 -13.79 -24.81
C ARG A 272 7.75 -12.54 -25.65
N VAL A 273 8.80 -11.74 -25.77
CA VAL A 273 8.75 -10.45 -26.46
C VAL A 273 9.91 -10.38 -27.43
N GLU A 274 9.61 -10.05 -28.67
CA GLU A 274 10.60 -9.92 -29.74
C GLU A 274 10.40 -8.59 -30.45
N GLU A 275 11.51 -7.90 -30.76
CA GLU A 275 11.47 -6.69 -31.56
C GLU A 275 11.31 -7.05 -33.02
N LEU A 276 10.45 -6.33 -33.74
CA LEU A 276 10.39 -6.47 -35.19
C LEU A 276 11.34 -5.45 -35.81
N GLU A 277 12.19 -5.89 -36.74
CA GLU A 277 13.03 -4.97 -37.51
C GLU A 277 12.16 -3.96 -38.27
N ASP A 278 12.61 -2.70 -38.35
CA ASP A 278 11.87 -1.64 -39.01
C ASP A 278 11.82 -1.90 -40.52
N GLN A 279 10.65 -2.34 -41.01
CA GLN A 279 10.38 -2.59 -42.42
C GLN A 279 9.69 -1.38 -43.10
N GLY A 280 9.78 -0.19 -42.52
CA GLY A 280 9.25 1.07 -43.05
C GLY A 280 8.21 1.75 -42.13
N GLN A 281 7.77 2.96 -42.51
CA GLN A 281 6.92 3.83 -41.66
C GLN A 281 5.65 3.17 -41.09
N SER A 282 5.04 2.22 -41.81
CA SER A 282 3.83 1.52 -41.36
C SER A 282 4.10 0.50 -40.24
N LEU A 283 5.29 -0.10 -40.22
CA LEU A 283 5.76 -1.11 -39.26
C LEU A 283 6.74 -0.56 -38.21
N ALA A 284 6.96 0.77 -38.20
CA ALA A 284 7.68 1.43 -37.12
C ALA A 284 7.01 1.22 -35.75
N ASN A 285 7.83 1.02 -34.72
CA ASN A 285 7.43 0.83 -33.32
C ASN A 285 6.53 -0.40 -33.07
N VAL A 286 6.71 -1.46 -33.88
CA VAL A 286 6.00 -2.74 -33.75
C VAL A 286 6.88 -3.77 -33.05
N PHE A 287 6.28 -4.53 -32.14
CA PHE A 287 6.92 -5.65 -31.47
C PHE A 287 5.97 -6.85 -31.41
N ILE A 288 6.54 -8.04 -31.25
CA ILE A 288 5.81 -9.29 -31.10
C ILE A 288 5.68 -9.61 -29.61
N LEU A 289 4.47 -9.93 -29.17
CA LEU A 289 4.17 -10.50 -27.87
C LEU A 289 3.62 -11.91 -28.07
N LYS A 290 4.39 -12.92 -27.71
CA LYS A 290 3.97 -14.32 -27.72
C LYS A 290 3.52 -14.75 -26.32
N LEU A 291 2.30 -15.25 -26.22
CA LEU A 291 1.77 -15.93 -25.04
C LEU A 291 2.01 -17.42 -25.25
N LEU A 292 2.81 -18.06 -24.40
CA LEU A 292 3.07 -19.51 -24.47
C LEU A 292 1.87 -20.34 -24.01
N GLU A 293 1.05 -19.75 -23.14
CA GLU A 293 -0.22 -20.32 -22.71
C GLU A 293 -1.18 -19.16 -22.43
N ASN A 294 -2.24 -19.08 -23.23
CA ASN A 294 -3.25 -18.04 -23.11
C ASN A 294 -4.51 -18.55 -22.37
N ALA A 295 -5.60 -17.78 -22.37
CA ALA A 295 -6.86 -18.15 -21.70
C ALA A 295 -7.46 -19.50 -22.16
N HIS A 296 -7.07 -19.99 -23.33
CA HIS A 296 -7.57 -21.20 -23.97
C HIS A 296 -6.50 -22.31 -23.99
N GLU A 297 -5.45 -22.19 -23.17
CA GLU A 297 -4.36 -23.16 -23.05
C GLU A 297 -3.61 -23.38 -24.38
N ARG A 298 -3.48 -22.32 -25.18
CA ARG A 298 -2.80 -22.36 -26.49
C ARG A 298 -1.74 -21.28 -26.59
N GLU A 299 -0.75 -21.53 -27.42
CA GLU A 299 0.17 -20.49 -27.86
C GLU A 299 -0.56 -19.48 -28.75
N PHE A 300 -0.34 -18.19 -28.52
CA PHE A 300 -0.87 -17.13 -29.36
C PHE A 300 0.12 -15.99 -29.51
N THR A 301 0.19 -15.41 -30.71
CA THR A 301 1.13 -14.32 -31.02
C THR A 301 0.39 -13.04 -31.39
N TYR A 302 0.67 -11.96 -30.68
CA TYR A 302 0.18 -10.61 -30.95
C TYR A 302 1.28 -9.76 -31.58
N MET A 303 0.95 -9.02 -32.64
CA MET A 303 1.77 -7.93 -33.14
C MET A 303 1.21 -6.62 -32.59
N LEU A 304 2.00 -5.91 -31.78
CA LEU A 304 1.59 -4.72 -31.06
C LEU A 304 2.41 -3.52 -31.51
N LYS A 305 1.72 -2.41 -31.80
CA LYS A 305 2.32 -1.14 -32.19
C LYS A 305 2.16 -0.12 -31.07
N ALA A 306 3.27 0.52 -30.69
CA ALA A 306 3.30 1.64 -29.77
C ALA A 306 3.31 2.99 -30.51
N THR A 307 3.02 4.08 -29.81
CA THR A 307 2.98 5.43 -30.39
C THR A 307 4.38 6.00 -30.69
N SER A 308 5.40 5.50 -29.98
CA SER A 308 6.80 5.91 -30.14
C SER A 308 7.76 4.75 -29.83
N GLN A 309 9.00 4.87 -30.30
CA GLN A 309 10.06 3.91 -30.03
C GLN A 309 10.34 3.80 -28.52
N SER A 310 10.33 4.93 -27.81
CA SER A 310 10.48 4.98 -26.36
C SER A 310 9.38 4.23 -25.63
N GLU A 311 8.13 4.38 -26.06
CA GLU A 311 7.00 3.64 -25.49
C GLU A 311 7.11 2.13 -25.76
N MET A 312 7.46 1.75 -27.00
CA MET A 312 7.71 0.36 -27.39
C MET A 312 8.75 -0.29 -26.46
N LYS A 313 9.93 0.31 -26.34
CA LYS A 313 11.02 -0.21 -25.50
C LYS A 313 10.59 -0.34 -24.03
N ARG A 314 9.84 0.63 -23.49
CA ARG A 314 9.30 0.56 -22.12
C ARG A 314 8.31 -0.59 -21.94
N TRP A 315 7.42 -0.81 -22.91
CA TRP A 315 6.49 -1.96 -22.89
C TRP A 315 7.23 -3.28 -22.96
N MET A 316 8.17 -3.41 -23.90
CA MET A 316 8.96 -4.62 -24.06
C MET A 316 9.71 -4.99 -22.77
N THR A 317 10.45 -4.04 -22.19
CA THR A 317 11.15 -4.24 -20.90
C THR A 317 10.19 -4.64 -19.79
N SER A 318 8.99 -4.05 -19.76
CA SER A 318 7.99 -4.36 -18.74
C SER A 318 7.37 -5.75 -18.93
N LEU A 319 7.16 -6.19 -20.17
CA LEU A 319 6.52 -7.48 -20.52
C LEU A 319 7.47 -8.67 -20.38
N VAL A 320 8.78 -8.45 -20.44
CA VAL A 320 9.77 -9.50 -20.19
C VAL A 320 9.56 -10.09 -18.79
N PRO A 321 9.42 -11.43 -18.67
CA PRO A 321 9.31 -12.10 -17.37
C PRO A 321 10.53 -11.80 -16.50
N ASN A 322 10.32 -11.63 -15.19
CA ASN A 322 11.46 -11.45 -14.29
C ASN A 322 12.18 -12.81 -14.14
N ARG A 323 13.52 -12.85 -14.16
CA ARG A 323 14.29 -14.11 -14.09
C ARG A 323 13.98 -14.95 -12.84
N ARG A 324 13.47 -14.31 -11.78
CA ARG A 324 13.06 -14.94 -10.51
C ARG A 324 11.60 -15.41 -10.48
N THR A 325 10.78 -15.11 -11.48
CA THR A 325 9.37 -15.52 -11.52
C THR A 325 9.31 -17.01 -11.88
N LYS A 326 8.95 -17.87 -10.93
CA LYS A 326 8.76 -19.31 -11.18
C LYS A 326 7.72 -19.51 -12.30
N PHE A 327 8.05 -20.36 -13.27
CA PHE A 327 7.18 -20.77 -14.38
C PHE A 327 6.08 -21.66 -13.84
N VAL A 328 4.91 -21.10 -13.57
CA VAL A 328 3.76 -21.87 -13.08
C VAL A 328 2.57 -21.46 -13.95
N SER A 329 1.95 -22.45 -14.62
CA SER A 329 0.72 -22.27 -15.39
C SER A 329 -0.37 -21.65 -14.50
N ILE A 330 -1.26 -20.85 -15.10
CA ILE A 330 -2.41 -20.25 -14.40
C ILE A 330 -3.23 -21.33 -13.70
N THR A 331 -3.38 -22.50 -14.34
CA THR A 331 -4.16 -23.64 -13.84
C THR A 331 -3.55 -24.23 -12.58
N ALA A 332 -2.22 -24.24 -12.46
CA ALA A 332 -1.52 -24.74 -11.27
C ALA A 332 -1.65 -23.81 -10.05
N ARG A 333 -1.88 -22.50 -10.24
CA ARG A 333 -2.16 -21.56 -9.12
C ARG A 333 -3.60 -21.60 -8.63
N VAL A 334 -4.56 -21.87 -9.52
CA VAL A 334 -5.98 -21.97 -9.15
C VAL A 334 -6.27 -23.24 -8.33
N LEU A 335 -5.42 -24.26 -8.45
CA LEU A 335 -5.61 -25.57 -7.80
C LEU A 335 -4.92 -25.74 -6.45
N GLY A 336 -4.29 -24.71 -5.87
CA GLY A 336 -3.78 -24.75 -4.49
C GLY A 336 -3.06 -26.05 -4.10
N LYS A 337 -2.06 -26.46 -4.89
CA LYS A 337 -1.09 -27.47 -4.47
C LYS A 337 0.25 -26.82 -4.13
#